data_AF-A0A315D142-F1
#
_entry.id   AF-A0A315D142-F1
#
_cell.length_a   1.000
_cell.length_b   1.000
_cell.length_c   1.000
_cell.angle_alpha   90.00
_cell.angle_beta   90.00
_cell.angle_gamma   90.00
#
_symmetry.space_group_name_H-M   'P 1'
#
loop_
_entity.id
_entity.type
_entity.pdbx_description
1 polymer ?
#
loop_
_entity_poly.entity_id
_entity_poly.type
_entity_poly.pdbx_seq_one_letter_code
_entity_poly.pdbx_strand_id
1 'polypeptide(L)'
;MAAGIYDIIIEQGADWRLVITWKDAEGAPVDLTGYTARMQVRESFSSKLKVFELTTENGHITLGGADGIVTMELPAAASAAVVINPTKTAWIDGKQAQQLVFDLEMISAAGAVTRLIQGAALFVPEVTK
;
A
#
# COMPACT_ATOMS: atom_id res chain seq x y z
N MET A 1 -12.55 -11.43 10.55
CA MET A 1 -12.36 -11.51 9.09
C MET A 1 -10.86 -11.54 8.82
N ALA A 2 -10.38 -12.40 7.92
CA ALA A 2 -8.98 -12.34 7.48
C ALA A 2 -8.80 -11.12 6.56
N ALA A 3 -7.59 -10.59 6.47
CA ALA A 3 -7.27 -9.53 5.52
C ALA A 3 -7.51 -9.98 4.08
N GLY A 4 -8.00 -9.08 3.23
CA GLY A 4 -8.11 -9.33 1.79
C GLY A 4 -6.73 -9.55 1.17
N ILE A 5 -6.63 -10.46 0.20
CA ILE A 5 -5.41 -10.66 -0.59
C ILE A 5 -5.52 -9.80 -1.84
N TYR A 6 -4.58 -8.88 -2.01
CA TYR A 6 -4.53 -7.99 -3.16
C TYR A 6 -3.07 -7.67 -3.48
N ASP A 7 -2.59 -8.09 -4.64
CA ASP A 7 -1.23 -7.77 -5.08
C ASP A 7 -1.24 -6.42 -5.82
N ILE A 8 -0.24 -5.58 -5.54
CA ILE A 8 -0.11 -4.24 -6.12
C ILE A 8 1.13 -4.17 -7.02
N ILE A 9 1.07 -3.28 -8.01
CA ILE A 9 2.22 -2.93 -8.84
C ILE A 9 2.54 -1.46 -8.59
N ILE A 10 3.80 -1.17 -8.29
CA ILE A 10 4.33 0.19 -8.10
C ILE A 10 5.43 0.39 -9.15
N GLU A 11 5.29 1.43 -9.96
CA GLU A 11 6.25 1.78 -10.99
C GLU A 11 7.19 2.87 -10.45
N GLN A 12 8.50 2.61 -10.51
CA GLN A 12 9.52 3.57 -10.11
C GLN A 12 9.41 4.83 -10.99
N GLY A 13 9.56 6.00 -10.39
CA GLY A 13 9.53 7.28 -11.12
C GLY A 13 8.14 7.71 -11.60
N ALA A 14 7.08 6.98 -11.23
CA ALA A 14 5.70 7.33 -11.55
C ALA A 14 4.87 7.59 -10.28
N ASP A 15 3.85 8.43 -10.41
CA ASP A 15 2.83 8.61 -9.38
C ASP A 15 1.99 7.33 -9.30
N TRP A 16 1.91 6.76 -8.11
CA TRP A 16 1.10 5.58 -7.84
C TRP A 16 -0.11 5.96 -6.99
N ARG A 17 -1.27 5.43 -7.37
CA ARG A 17 -2.53 5.68 -6.67
C ARG A 17 -3.38 4.41 -6.64
N LEU A 18 -3.85 4.06 -5.44
CA LEU A 18 -4.81 2.99 -5.23
C LEU A 18 -5.98 3.52 -4.40
N VAL A 19 -7.19 3.36 -4.94
CA VAL A 19 -8.44 3.72 -4.26
C VAL A 19 -9.23 2.44 -4.01
N ILE A 20 -9.59 2.21 -2.75
CA ILE A 20 -10.45 1.10 -2.34
C ILE A 20 -11.63 1.61 -1.53
N THR A 21 -12.69 0.81 -1.47
CA THR A 21 -13.83 1.05 -0.58
C THR A 21 -13.95 -0.11 0.39
N TRP A 22 -13.88 0.16 1.70
CA TRP A 22 -14.14 -0.84 2.72
C TRP A 22 -15.64 -0.96 2.98
N LYS A 23 -16.16 -2.17 2.80
CA LYS A 23 -17.55 -2.53 3.04
C LYS A 23 -17.67 -3.59 4.14
N ASP A 24 -18.79 -3.57 4.85
CA ASP A 24 -19.18 -4.61 5.80
C ASP A 24 -19.70 -5.87 5.09
N ALA A 25 -20.19 -6.84 5.87
CA ALA A 25 -20.67 -8.12 5.34
C ALA A 25 -21.96 -7.96 4.52
N GLU A 26 -22.73 -6.90 4.79
CA GLU A 26 -23.97 -6.54 4.13
C GLU A 26 -23.73 -5.69 2.86
N GLY A 27 -22.47 -5.27 2.64
CA GLY A 27 -22.05 -4.50 1.47
C GLY A 27 -22.19 -2.98 1.64
N ALA A 28 -22.52 -2.50 2.84
CA ALA A 28 -22.55 -1.08 3.15
C ALA A 28 -21.13 -0.56 3.45
N PRO A 29 -20.79 0.68 3.06
CA PRO A 29 -19.50 1.28 3.41
C PRO A 29 -19.31 1.38 4.92
N VAL A 30 -18.11 1.06 5.39
CA VAL A 30 -17.73 1.27 6.79
C VAL A 30 -17.38 2.74 7.00
N ASP A 31 -18.00 3.40 7.97
CA ASP A 31 -17.67 4.79 8.32
C ASP A 31 -16.27 4.88 8.94
N LEU A 32 -15.38 5.62 8.28
CA LEU A 32 -13.98 5.81 8.69
C LEU A 32 -13.77 7.09 9.51
N THR A 33 -14.85 7.74 9.95
CA THR A 33 -14.74 8.95 10.78
C THR A 33 -13.95 8.65 12.07
N GLY A 34 -12.87 9.41 12.27
CA GLY A 34 -11.97 9.23 13.43
C GLY A 34 -10.96 8.08 13.29
N TYR A 35 -10.88 7.42 12.13
CA TYR A 35 -9.84 6.44 11.86
C TYR A 35 -8.52 7.10 11.45
N THR A 36 -7.42 6.39 11.69
CA THR A 36 -6.14 6.59 11.00
C THR A 36 -5.78 5.33 10.22
N ALA A 37 -4.83 5.44 9.31
CA ALA A 37 -4.38 4.31 8.51
C ALA A 37 -2.87 4.34 8.32
N ARG A 38 -2.28 3.15 8.17
CA ARG A 38 -0.87 2.98 7.83
C ARG A 38 -0.68 1.81 6.89
N MET A 39 0.27 1.95 5.98
CA MET A 39 0.71 0.93 5.05
C MET A 39 2.23 0.95 5.00
N GLN A 40 2.83 -0.23 5.03
CA GLN A 40 4.27 -0.38 4.87
C GLN A 40 4.57 -1.36 3.74
N VAL A 41 5.52 -0.99 2.89
CA VAL A 41 6.08 -1.89 1.89
C VAL A 41 7.49 -2.28 2.34
N ARG A 42 7.80 -3.57 2.31
CA ARG A 42 9.05 -4.14 2.85
C ARG A 42 9.57 -5.26 1.96
N GLU A 43 10.87 -5.55 2.03
CA GLU A 43 11.44 -6.70 1.30
C GLU A 43 10.90 -8.05 1.80
N SER A 44 10.55 -8.15 3.08
CA SER A 44 9.99 -9.36 3.69
C SER A 44 9.24 -9.00 4.97
N PHE A 45 8.42 -9.92 5.49
CA PHE A 45 7.70 -9.75 6.75
C PHE A 45 8.62 -9.55 7.97
N SER A 46 9.85 -10.06 7.92
CA SER A 46 10.83 -9.93 9.01
C SER A 46 11.74 -8.70 8.85
N SER A 47 11.69 -8.01 7.70
CA SER A 47 12.53 -6.84 7.46
C SER A 47 12.15 -5.69 8.38
N LYS A 48 13.15 -5.05 9.00
CA LYS A 48 12.98 -3.84 9.82
C LYS A 48 13.05 -2.54 9.01
N LEU A 49 13.53 -2.62 7.77
CA LEU A 49 13.61 -1.49 6.87
C LEU A 49 12.29 -1.35 6.11
N LYS A 50 11.80 -0.12 6.00
CA LYS A 50 10.61 0.23 5.22
C LYS A 50 11.10 0.72 3.86
N VAL A 51 10.61 0.11 2.78
CA VAL A 51 10.80 0.64 1.42
C VAL A 51 9.88 1.84 1.22
N PHE A 52 8.61 1.68 1.59
CA PHE A 52 7.64 2.77 1.65
C PHE A 52 6.89 2.76 2.99
N GLU A 53 6.51 3.95 3.43
CA GLU A 53 5.61 4.15 4.57
C GLU A 53 4.57 5.19 4.17
N LEU A 54 3.32 4.76 4.08
CA LEU A 54 2.19 5.62 3.79
C LEU A 54 1.33 5.65 5.05
N THR A 55 0.96 6.84 5.52
CA THR A 55 0.07 7.00 6.67
C THR A 55 -0.89 8.15 6.45
N THR A 56 -1.91 8.23 7.27
CA THR A 56 -2.77 9.42 7.33
C THR A 56 -2.01 10.67 7.76
N GLU A 57 -1.04 10.53 8.66
CA GLU A 57 -0.28 11.64 9.23
C GLU A 57 0.75 12.23 8.24
N ASN A 58 1.32 11.40 7.37
CA ASN A 58 2.25 11.86 6.34
C ASN A 58 1.55 12.27 5.03
N GLY A 59 0.22 12.21 4.99
CA GLY A 59 -0.60 12.67 3.86
C GLY A 59 -0.66 11.70 2.68
N HIS A 60 -0.03 10.52 2.78
CA HIS A 60 -0.06 9.52 1.71
C HIS A 60 -1.28 8.59 1.78
N ILE A 61 -2.08 8.68 2.84
CA ILE A 61 -3.39 8.02 2.92
C ILE A 61 -4.48 9.05 3.24
N THR A 62 -5.50 9.11 2.40
CA THR A 62 -6.69 9.95 2.61
C THR A 62 -7.91 9.06 2.84
N LEU A 63 -8.69 9.36 3.88
CA LEU A 63 -9.91 8.63 4.26
C LEU A 63 -11.15 9.45 3.91
N GLY A 64 -12.12 8.81 3.26
CA GLY A 64 -13.38 9.44 2.81
C GLY A 64 -14.51 9.46 3.84
N GLY A 65 -14.22 9.23 5.12
CA GLY A 65 -15.24 9.22 6.19
C GLY A 65 -16.32 8.17 5.96
N ALA A 66 -17.58 8.60 5.93
CA ALA A 66 -18.77 7.74 5.82
C ALA A 66 -18.85 6.95 4.49
N ASP A 67 -18.14 7.39 3.44
CA ASP A 67 -18.12 6.70 2.15
C ASP A 67 -17.24 5.43 2.16
N GLY A 68 -16.50 5.17 3.24
CA GLY A 68 -15.63 3.99 3.37
C GLY A 68 -14.43 4.00 2.42
N ILE A 69 -14.14 5.13 1.79
CA ILE A 69 -13.06 5.26 0.79
C ILE A 69 -11.71 5.39 1.48
N VAL A 70 -10.74 4.60 1.02
CA VAL A 70 -9.32 4.72 1.38
C VAL A 70 -8.53 4.96 0.12
N THR A 71 -7.87 6.12 0.04
CA THR A 71 -6.99 6.49 -1.08
C THR A 71 -5.56 6.46 -0.59
N MET A 72 -4.71 5.66 -1.23
CA MET A 72 -3.27 5.60 -1.00
C MET A 72 -2.56 6.22 -2.20
N GLU A 73 -1.63 7.14 -1.96
CA GLU A 73 -0.92 7.88 -2.99
C GLU A 73 0.57 7.95 -2.68
N LEU A 74 1.40 7.58 -3.66
CA LEU A 74 2.85 7.67 -3.58
C LEU A 74 3.34 8.51 -4.77
N PRO A 75 4.00 9.65 -4.53
CA PRO A 75 4.48 10.50 -5.61
C PRO A 75 5.68 9.86 -6.33
N ALA A 76 5.82 10.18 -7.62
CA ALA A 76 6.94 9.77 -8.47
C ALA A 76 8.31 10.02 -7.82
N ALA A 77 8.47 11.16 -7.15
CA ALA A 77 9.72 11.51 -6.47
C ALA A 77 10.10 10.52 -5.35
N ALA A 78 9.10 9.97 -4.64
CA ALA A 78 9.34 8.98 -3.59
C ALA A 78 9.69 7.61 -4.18
N SER A 79 9.02 7.19 -5.25
CA SER A 79 9.32 5.91 -5.91
C SER A 79 10.67 5.96 -6.64
N ALA A 80 11.03 7.08 -7.27
CA ALA A 80 12.33 7.29 -7.92
C ALA A 80 13.51 7.12 -6.96
N ALA A 81 13.37 7.54 -5.69
CA ALA A 81 14.44 7.49 -4.70
C ALA A 81 14.79 6.08 -4.20
N VAL A 82 13.99 5.06 -4.53
CA VAL A 82 14.22 3.68 -4.07
C VAL A 82 15.32 3.00 -4.87
N VAL A 83 16.30 2.42 -4.18
CA VAL A 83 17.36 1.63 -4.81
C VAL A 83 16.85 0.22 -5.11
N ILE A 84 16.83 -0.15 -6.38
CA ILE A 84 16.51 -1.50 -6.85
C ILE A 84 17.68 -2.42 -6.58
N ASN A 85 17.40 -3.63 -6.08
CA ASN A 85 18.39 -4.71 -6.06
C ASN A 85 18.21 -5.60 -7.30
N PRO A 86 19.06 -5.47 -8.34
CA PRO A 86 18.89 -6.20 -9.59
C PRO A 86 18.93 -7.72 -9.41
N THR A 87 19.63 -8.23 -8.40
CA THR A 87 19.70 -9.67 -8.11
C THR A 87 18.44 -10.24 -7.48
N LYS A 88 17.55 -9.37 -6.98
CA LYS A 88 16.23 -9.72 -6.44
C LYS A 88 15.09 -9.42 -7.42
N THR A 89 15.41 -9.09 -8.67
CA THR A 89 14.39 -8.92 -9.71
C THR A 89 14.09 -10.23 -10.41
N ALA A 90 12.83 -10.44 -10.77
CA ALA A 90 12.37 -11.56 -11.58
C ALA A 90 11.37 -11.08 -12.62
N TRP A 91 11.21 -11.85 -13.70
CA TRP A 91 10.16 -11.63 -14.69
C TRP A 91 8.84 -12.18 -14.15
N ILE A 92 7.90 -11.28 -13.84
CA ILE A 92 6.57 -11.58 -13.29
C ILE A 92 5.54 -10.83 -14.14
N ASP A 93 4.58 -11.55 -14.73
CA ASP A 93 3.49 -10.98 -15.53
C ASP A 93 3.95 -9.94 -16.59
N GLY A 94 5.03 -10.29 -17.29
CA GLY A 94 5.62 -9.46 -18.36
C GLY A 94 6.44 -8.26 -17.88
N LYS A 95 6.73 -8.15 -16.57
CA LYS A 95 7.51 -7.06 -15.98
C LYS A 95 8.72 -7.62 -15.25
N GLN A 96 9.88 -6.97 -15.40
CA GLN A 96 11.01 -7.24 -14.52
C GLN A 96 10.78 -6.48 -13.21
N ALA A 97 10.45 -7.17 -12.13
CA ALA A 97 10.05 -6.54 -10.87
C ALA A 97 10.82 -7.12 -9.68
N GLN A 98 11.09 -6.28 -8.68
CA GLN A 98 11.47 -6.74 -7.35
C GLN A 98 10.19 -7.01 -6.55
N GLN A 99 10.02 -8.25 -6.12
CA GLN A 99 8.87 -8.62 -5.29
C GLN A 99 9.10 -8.17 -3.84
N LEU A 100 8.17 -7.35 -3.33
CA LEU A 100 8.10 -6.87 -1.95
C LEU A 100 6.81 -7.41 -1.31
N VAL A 101 6.62 -7.14 -0.02
CA VAL A 101 5.37 -7.42 0.71
C VAL A 101 4.80 -6.14 1.29
N PHE A 102 3.47 -6.09 1.41
CA PHE A 102 2.80 -4.98 2.06
C PHE A 102 1.57 -5.43 2.84
N ASP A 103 1.15 -4.58 3.77
CA ASP A 103 -0.17 -4.58 4.36
C ASP A 103 -0.71 -3.15 4.52
N LEU A 104 -2.04 -3.04 4.55
CA LEU A 104 -2.77 -1.83 4.93
C LEU A 104 -3.52 -2.12 6.23
N GLU A 105 -3.27 -1.29 7.24
CA GLU A 105 -3.93 -1.35 8.53
C GLU A 105 -4.76 -0.10 8.78
N MET A 106 -6.01 -0.31 9.19
CA MET A 106 -6.93 0.72 9.68
C MET A 106 -6.92 0.71 11.20
N ILE A 107 -6.76 1.87 11.83
CA ILE A 107 -6.81 2.04 13.28
C ILE A 107 -8.04 2.88 13.61
N SER A 108 -8.99 2.30 14.33
CA SER A 108 -10.19 3.02 14.80
C SER A 108 -9.83 4.06 15.87
N ALA A 109 -10.74 4.99 16.15
CA ALA A 109 -10.60 5.96 17.24
C ALA A 109 -10.39 5.31 18.62
N ALA A 110 -10.87 4.08 18.82
CA ALA A 110 -10.66 3.30 20.04
C ALA A 110 -9.32 2.53 20.07
N GLY A 111 -8.50 2.64 19.02
CA GLY A 111 -7.21 1.97 18.88
C GLY A 111 -7.29 0.53 18.35
N ALA A 112 -8.48 0.03 17.99
CA ALA A 112 -8.59 -1.29 17.37
C ALA A 112 -7.98 -1.27 15.96
N VAL A 113 -7.08 -2.24 15.70
CA VAL A 113 -6.35 -2.36 14.43
C VAL A 113 -7.00 -3.45 13.56
N THR A 114 -7.33 -3.11 12.32
CA THR A 114 -7.83 -4.03 11.31
C THR A 114 -6.89 -4.03 10.12
N ARG A 115 -6.25 -5.17 9.83
CA ARG A 115 -5.53 -5.35 8.56
C ARG A 115 -6.56 -5.56 7.45
N LEU A 116 -6.70 -4.58 6.57
CA LEU A 116 -7.74 -4.54 5.55
C LEU A 116 -7.33 -5.35 4.31
N ILE A 117 -6.15 -5.06 3.77
CA ILE A 117 -5.56 -5.78 2.64
C ILE A 117 -4.07 -6.07 2.89
N GLN A 118 -3.58 -7.12 2.26
CA GLN A 118 -2.16 -7.48 2.21
C GLN A 118 -1.85 -8.21 0.91
N GLY A 119 -0.57 -8.26 0.55
CA GLY A 119 -0.14 -9.00 -0.63
C GLY A 119 1.30 -8.73 -1.01
N ALA A 120 1.65 -9.15 -2.20
CA ALA A 120 2.88 -8.76 -2.87
C ALA A 120 2.77 -7.32 -3.36
N ALA A 121 3.87 -6.58 -3.27
CA ALA A 121 4.06 -5.32 -3.96
C ALA A 121 5.17 -5.51 -5.01
N LEU A 122 4.77 -5.60 -6.28
CA LEU A 122 5.70 -5.74 -7.40
C LEU A 122 6.25 -4.35 -7.75
N PHE A 123 7.53 -4.12 -7.45
CA PHE A 123 8.19 -2.86 -7.71
C PHE A 123 8.97 -2.92 -9.03
N VAL A 124 8.53 -2.14 -10.02
CA VAL A 124 9.02 -2.17 -11.40
C VAL A 124 10.00 -1.00 -11.61
N PRO A 125 11.26 -1.26 -12.03
CA PRO A 125 12.25 -0.22 -12.23
C PRO A 125 11.93 0.63 -13.47
N GLU A 126 12.26 1.91 -13.42
CA GLU A 126 12.13 2.81 -14.56
C GLU A 126 13.28 2.64 -15.56
N VAL A 127 12.98 2.84 -16.83
CA VAL A 127 13.98 2.89 -17.91
C VAL A 127 14.49 4.33 -18.10
N THR A 128 13.59 5.30 -18.00
CA THR A 128 13.91 6.75 -18.03
C THR A 128 14.40 7.18 -16.66
N LYS A 129 15.48 7.98 -16.57
CA LYS A 129 16.11 8.40 -15.30
C LYS A 129 16.53 9.85 -15.35
#